data_AF-V5F185-F1
#
_entry.id   AF-V5F185-F1
#
_cell.length_a   1.000
_cell.length_b   1.000
_cell.length_c   1.000
_cell.angle_alpha   90.00
_cell.angle_beta   90.00
_cell.angle_gamma   90.00
#
_symmetry.space_group_name_H-M   'P 1'
#
loop_
_entity.id
_entity.type
_entity.pdbx_description
1 polymer ?
#
loop_
_entity_poly.entity_id
_entity_poly.type
_entity_poly.pdbx_seq_one_letter_code
_entity_poly.pdbx_strand_id
1 'polypeptide(L)' 'MSINLSKLPAEDKYRVELDKQASYLVWKVKNSQGTELDISEQRSKLKSEQHVLWFDESVAKYRQMMNLKPITAV' A
#
# COMPACT_ATOMS: atom_id res chain seq x y z
N MET A 1 -6.46 -11.56 -20.96
CA MET A 1 -5.05 -11.97 -20.78
C MET A 1 -4.91 -12.57 -19.39
N SER A 2 -4.35 -13.77 -19.26
CA SER A 2 -4.06 -14.40 -17.96
C SER A 2 -2.60 -14.16 -17.57
N ILE A 3 -2.35 -13.31 -16.57
CA ILE A 3 -1.02 -13.12 -16.00
C ILE A 3 -0.85 -14.14 -14.86
N ASN A 4 0.20 -14.97 -14.93
CA ASN A 4 0.49 -15.94 -13.87
C ASN A 4 1.36 -15.28 -12.79
N LEU A 5 0.73 -14.89 -11.68
CA LEU A 5 1.38 -14.22 -10.55
C LEU A 5 2.49 -15.08 -9.91
N SER A 6 2.37 -16.42 -9.95
CA SER A 6 3.35 -17.33 -9.38
C SER A 6 4.67 -17.37 -10.19
N LYS A 7 4.63 -17.01 -11.47
CA LYS A 7 5.81 -16.97 -12.35
C LYS A 7 6.48 -15.58 -12.42
N LEU A 8 5.97 -14.60 -11.68
CA LEU A 8 6.58 -13.28 -11.64
C LEU A 8 7.99 -13.31 -11.02
N PRO A 9 8.88 -12.40 -11.47
CA PRO A 9 10.11 -12.07 -10.77
C PRO A 9 9.86 -11.76 -9.29
N ALA A 10 10.88 -11.97 -8.45
CA ALA A 10 10.76 -11.76 -7.01
C ALA A 10 10.36 -10.31 -6.66
N GLU A 11 10.89 -9.34 -7.39
CA GLU A 11 10.61 -7.92 -7.22
C GLU A 11 9.14 -7.57 -7.56
N ASP A 12 8.62 -8.10 -8.67
CA ASP A 12 7.21 -7.92 -9.05
C ASP A 12 6.26 -8.59 -8.06
N LYS A 13 6.62 -9.77 -7.53
CA LYS A 13 5.86 -10.42 -6.45
C LYS A 13 5.83 -9.55 -5.20
N TYR A 14 6.95 -8.95 -4.85
CA TYR A 14 7.04 -8.05 -3.70
C TYR A 14 6.19 -6.80 -3.89
N ARG A 15 6.19 -6.22 -5.10
CA ARG A 15 5.31 -5.10 -5.46
C ARG A 15 3.83 -5.45 -5.29
N VAL A 16 3.40 -6.64 -5.72
CA VAL A 16 2.01 -7.10 -5.53
C VAL A 16 1.66 -7.23 -4.05
N GLU A 17 2.59 -7.74 -3.24
CA GLU A 17 2.36 -7.87 -1.78
C GLU A 17 2.30 -6.49 -1.10
N LEU A 18 3.09 -5.51 -1.53
CA LEU A 18 2.98 -4.12 -1.06
C LEU A 18 1.64 -3.48 -1.43
N ASP A 19 1.18 -3.64 -2.68
CA ASP A 19 -0.13 -3.12 -3.13
C ASP A 19 -1.28 -3.73 -2.30
N LYS A 20 -1.21 -5.04 -2.03
CA LYS A 20 -2.15 -5.73 -1.14
C LYS A 20 -2.12 -5.17 0.27
N GLN A 21 -0.95 -5.01 0.88
CA GLN A 21 -0.81 -4.45 2.23
C GLN A 21 -1.38 -3.03 2.29
N ALA A 22 -1.06 -2.19 1.31
CA ALA A 22 -1.61 -0.84 1.21
C ALA A 22 -3.14 -0.85 1.16
N SER A 23 -3.73 -1.70 0.30
CA SER A 23 -5.20 -1.82 0.20
C SER A 23 -5.86 -2.18 1.52
N TYR A 24 -5.26 -3.13 2.26
CA TYR A 24 -5.81 -3.61 3.52
C TYR A 24 -5.69 -2.56 4.63
N LEU A 25 -4.56 -1.87 4.71
CA LEU A 25 -4.36 -0.80 5.70
C LEU A 25 -5.32 0.38 5.46
N VAL A 26 -5.49 0.79 4.20
CA VAL A 26 -6.45 1.83 3.84
C VAL A 26 -7.89 1.39 4.14
N TRP A 27 -8.23 0.13 3.87
CA TRP A 27 -9.53 -0.43 4.25
C TRP A 27 -9.75 -0.43 5.77
N LYS A 28 -8.73 -0.77 6.57
CA LYS A 28 -8.81 -0.69 8.04
C LYS A 28 -9.12 0.73 8.51
N VAL A 29 -8.43 1.74 7.94
CA VAL A 29 -8.70 3.15 8.24
C VAL A 29 -10.14 3.54 7.87
N LYS A 30 -10.61 3.12 6.68
CA LYS A 30 -11.98 3.39 6.23
C LYS A 30 -13.05 2.83 7.17
N ASN A 31 -12.80 1.66 7.75
CA ASN A 31 -13.74 0.93 8.59
C ASN A 31 -13.50 1.15 10.10
N SER A 32 -12.67 2.12 10.47
CA SER A 32 -12.30 2.40 11.87
C SER A 32 -11.70 1.20 12.62
N GLN A 33 -11.05 0.30 11.89
CA GLN A 33 -10.34 -0.89 12.41
C GLN A 33 -8.82 -0.71 12.46
N GLY A 34 -8.35 0.50 12.15
CA GLY A 34 -6.94 0.88 12.18
C GLY A 34 -6.81 2.39 12.04
N THR A 35 -5.58 2.89 12.11
CA THR A 35 -5.30 4.33 12.08
C THR A 35 -4.19 4.66 11.07
N GLU A 36 -3.94 5.95 10.86
CA GLU A 36 -2.83 6.42 10.01
C GLU A 36 -1.46 5.94 10.50
N LEU A 37 -1.34 5.64 11.80
CA LEU A 37 -0.13 5.10 12.39
C LEU A 37 0.21 3.73 11.81
N ASP A 38 -0.79 2.87 11.56
CA ASP A 38 -0.57 1.55 10.97
C ASP A 38 0.08 1.64 9.58
N ILE A 39 -0.33 2.65 8.79
CA ILE A 39 0.24 2.92 7.46
C ILE A 39 1.67 3.44 7.61
N SER A 40 1.88 4.39 8.54
CA SER A 40 3.19 5.00 8.81
C SER A 40 4.21 3.98 9.34
N GLU A 41 3.79 3.08 10.23
CA GLU A 41 4.59 1.98 10.76
C GLU A 41 4.93 0.94 9.70
N GLN A 42 4.01 0.65 8.77
CA GLN A 42 4.33 -0.24 7.67
C GLN A 42 5.34 0.40 6.72
N ARG A 43 5.17 1.69 6.42
CA ARG A 43 6.09 2.46 5.59
C ARG A 43 7.51 2.51 6.20
N SER A 44 7.63 2.69 7.51
CA SER A 44 8.94 2.79 8.19
C SER A 44 9.73 1.47 8.21
N LYS A 45 9.06 0.33 8.02
CA LYS A 45 9.73 -0.98 7.89
C LYS A 45 10.37 -1.19 6.53
N LEU A 46 10.00 -0.41 5.52
CA LEU A 46 10.53 -0.51 4.16
C LEU A 46 11.90 0.19 4.10
N LYS A 47 12.93 -0.55 3.66
CA LYS A 47 14.32 -0.06 3.61
C LYS A 47 14.74 0.48 2.24
N SER A 48 14.05 0.07 1.18
CA SER A 48 14.33 0.50 -0.19
C SER A 48 13.45 1.68 -0.55
N GLU A 49 14.06 2.72 -1.12
CA GLU A 49 13.35 3.90 -1.62
C GLU A 49 12.28 3.52 -2.65
N GLN A 50 12.57 2.56 -3.52
CA GLN A 50 11.63 2.06 -4.52
C GLN A 50 10.44 1.36 -3.88
N HIS A 51 10.65 0.58 -2.81
CA HIS A 51 9.56 -0.09 -2.08
C HIS A 51 8.68 0.93 -1.37
N VAL A 52 9.29 1.96 -0.77
CA VAL A 52 8.56 3.07 -0.15
C VAL A 52 7.69 3.77 -1.20
N LEU A 53 8.26 4.08 -2.37
CA LEU A 53 7.54 4.73 -3.45
C LEU A 53 6.34 3.90 -3.93
N TRP A 54 6.51 2.60 -4.18
CA TRP A 54 5.40 1.73 -4.57
C TRP A 54 4.31 1.61 -3.52
N PHE A 55 4.70 1.55 -2.25
CA PHE A 55 3.76 1.50 -1.14
C PHE A 55 2.97 2.82 -1.05
N ASP A 56 3.64 3.97 -1.12
CA ASP A 56 3.02 5.29 -1.07
C ASP A 56 2.06 5.52 -2.25
N GLU A 57 2.46 5.14 -3.47
CA GLU A 57 1.59 5.17 -4.65
C GLU A 57 0.33 4.30 -4.47
N SER A 58 0.50 3.10 -3.91
CA SER A 58 -0.60 2.17 -3.65
C SER A 58 -1.55 2.72 -2.58
N VAL A 59 -1.02 3.29 -1.50
CA VAL A 59 -1.82 3.95 -0.45
C VAL A 59 -2.63 5.11 -1.04
N ALA A 60 -2.00 5.97 -1.85
CA ALA A 60 -2.67 7.08 -2.51
C ALA A 60 -3.81 6.61 -3.43
N LYS A 61 -3.54 5.60 -4.27
CA LYS A 61 -4.52 4.94 -5.15
C LYS A 61 -5.73 4.43 -4.35
N TYR A 62 -5.51 3.65 -3.30
CA TYR A 62 -6.61 3.06 -2.53
C TYR A 62 -7.37 4.07 -1.69
N ARG A 63 -6.72 5.13 -1.20
CA ARG A 63 -7.41 6.25 -0.54
C ARG A 63 -8.40 6.92 -1.48
N GLN A 64 -7.98 7.20 -2.72
CA GLN A 64 -8.85 7.77 -3.73
C GLN A 64 -10.01 6.82 -4.05
N MET A 65 -9.74 5.53 -4.28
CA MET A 65 -10.78 4.54 -4.57
C MET A 65 -11.81 4.38 -3.42
N MET A 66 -11.38 4.53 -2.17
CA MET A 66 -12.24 4.38 -0.98
C MET A 66 -12.82 5.70 -0.45
N ASN A 67 -12.64 6.81 -1.19
CA ASN A 67 -13.06 8.16 -0.79
C ASN A 67 -12.57 8.54 0.62
N LEU A 68 -11.28 8.33 0.89
CA LEU A 68 -10.60 8.82 2.09
C LEU A 68 -9.84 10.10 1.77
N LYS A 69 -9.72 10.98 2.78
CA LYS A 69 -8.99 12.24 2.62
C LYS A 69 -7.54 11.95 2.17
N PRO A 70 -6.99 12.74 1.23
CA PRO A 70 -5.58 12.66 0.88
C PRO A 70 -4.73 12.98 2.11
N ILE A 71 -3.53 12.39 2.17
CA ILE A 71 -2.57 12.67 3.24
C ILE A 71 -2.12 14.11 3.07
N THR A 72 -2.63 15.02 3.90
CA THR A 72 -2.09 16.38 4.01
C THR A 72 -0.71 16.29 4.64
N ALA A 73 0.33 16.64 3.89
CA ALA A 73 1.66 16.90 4.45
C ALA A 73 1.51 18.05 5.46
N VAL A 74 1.81 17.77 6.73
CA VAL A 74 1.98 18.77 7.79
C VAL A 74 3.44 19.18 7.82
#